data_AF-A0A0W0Z7M5-F1
#
_entry.id   AF-A0A0W0Z7M5-F1
#
_cell.length_a   1.000
_cell.length_b   1.000
_cell.length_c   1.000
_cell.angle_alpha   90.00
_cell.angle_beta   90.00
_cell.angle_gamma   90.00
#
_symmetry.space_group_name_H-M   'P 1'
#
loop_
_entity.id
_entity.type
_entity.pdbx_description
1 polymer ?
#
loop_
_entity_poly.entity_id
_entity_poly.type
_entity_poly.pdbx_seq_one_letter_code
_entity_poly.pdbx_strand_id
1 'polypeptide(L)'
;MRQSAAKGCTNAMLSLSELLVKSGSPADLETAAYYMQKILSSGDTYIKEGGKKLLNSSPALAEKLRAQDKTVYNLKIRFFGQPEQRTENAPLPIRATALGNS
;
A
#
# COMPACT_ATOMS: atom_id res chain seq x y z
N MET A 1 -17.90 0.12 -2.88
CA MET A 1 -17.03 -1.04 -2.58
C MET A 1 -15.58 -0.65 -2.29
N ARG A 2 -14.84 0.00 -3.22
CA ARG A 2 -13.41 0.36 -3.02
C ARG A 2 -13.11 1.15 -1.73
N GLN A 3 -13.92 2.15 -1.39
CA GLN A 3 -13.72 2.93 -0.17
C GLN A 3 -13.95 2.11 1.12
N SER A 4 -14.86 1.13 1.11
CA SER A 4 -15.13 0.26 2.26
C SER A 4 -14.02 -0.79 2.46
N ALA A 5 -13.47 -1.31 1.36
CA ALA A 5 -12.27 -2.15 1.40
C ALA A 5 -11.07 -1.37 1.96
N ALA A 6 -10.91 -0.10 1.56
CA ALA A 6 -9.88 0.78 2.14
C ALA A 6 -10.11 1.07 3.64
N LYS A 7 -11.36 1.07 4.10
CA LYS A 7 -11.74 1.25 5.52
C LYS A 7 -11.68 -0.02 6.36
N GLY A 8 -11.21 -1.15 5.82
CA GLY A 8 -11.05 -2.39 6.60
C GLY A 8 -12.28 -3.31 6.62
N CYS A 9 -13.33 -3.03 5.84
CA CYS A 9 -14.48 -3.93 5.76
C CYS A 9 -14.10 -5.19 4.97
N THR A 10 -13.90 -6.30 5.67
CA THR A 10 -13.50 -7.61 5.12
C THR A 10 -14.49 -8.13 4.07
N ASN A 11 -15.80 -7.94 4.25
CA ASN A 11 -16.82 -8.32 3.26
C ASN A 11 -16.60 -7.60 1.92
N ALA A 12 -16.30 -6.29 1.97
CA ALA A 12 -16.08 -5.49 0.77
C ALA A 12 -14.75 -5.85 0.09
N MET A 13 -13.73 -6.22 0.87
CA MET A 13 -12.47 -6.74 0.34
C MET A 13 -12.69 -8.06 -0.43
N LEU A 14 -13.53 -8.96 0.09
CA LEU A 14 -13.83 -10.23 -0.56
C LEU A 14 -14.57 -10.01 -1.90
N SER A 15 -15.66 -9.23 -1.89
CA SER A 15 -16.40 -8.92 -3.13
C SER A 15 -15.56 -8.19 -4.16
N LEU A 16 -14.66 -7.30 -3.73
CA LEU A 16 -13.75 -6.61 -4.63
C LEU A 16 -12.72 -7.60 -5.22
N SER A 17 -12.19 -8.51 -4.41
CA SER A 17 -11.25 -9.52 -4.88
C SER A 17 -11.88 -10.44 -5.93
N GLU A 18 -13.14 -10.84 -5.74
CA GLU A 18 -13.89 -11.60 -6.76
C GLU A 18 -14.03 -10.84 -8.08
N LEU A 19 -14.30 -9.53 -8.02
CA LEU A 19 -14.40 -8.69 -9.21
C LEU A 19 -13.05 -8.56 -9.93
N LEU A 20 -11.98 -8.37 -9.17
CA LEU A 20 -10.62 -8.25 -9.70
C LEU A 20 -10.13 -9.55 -10.34
N VAL A 21 -10.45 -10.70 -9.75
CA VAL A 21 -10.16 -12.01 -10.35
C VAL A 21 -10.89 -12.19 -11.68
N LYS A 22 -12.15 -11.75 -11.78
CA LYS A 22 -12.92 -11.80 -13.03
C LYS A 22 -12.36 -10.89 -14.12
N SER A 23 -11.76 -9.76 -13.75
CA SER A 23 -11.07 -8.86 -14.68
C SER A 23 -9.87 -9.54 -15.34
N GLY A 24 -9.15 -10.38 -14.59
CA GLY A 24 -8.02 -11.17 -15.11
C GLY A 24 -6.73 -10.37 -15.38
N SER A 25 -6.75 -9.05 -15.17
CA SER A 25 -5.56 -8.20 -15.30
C SER A 25 -4.50 -8.56 -14.25
N PRO A 26 -3.21 -8.61 -14.60
CA PRO A 26 -2.13 -8.85 -13.65
C PRO A 26 -2.12 -7.89 -12.45
N ALA A 27 -2.41 -6.61 -12.70
CA ALA A 27 -2.49 -5.57 -11.65
C ALA A 27 -3.67 -5.78 -10.70
N ASP A 28 -4.79 -6.29 -11.24
CA ASP A 28 -5.99 -6.59 -10.46
C ASP A 28 -5.77 -7.83 -9.59
N LEU A 29 -5.07 -8.84 -10.11
CA LEU A 29 -4.69 -10.03 -9.33
C LEU A 29 -3.72 -9.68 -8.19
N GLU A 30 -2.80 -8.74 -8.39
CA GLU A 30 -1.92 -8.25 -7.33
C GLU A 30 -2.70 -7.49 -6.25
N THR A 31 -3.65 -6.67 -6.67
CA THR A 31 -4.54 -5.96 -5.74
C THR A 31 -5.45 -6.93 -4.97
N ALA A 32 -5.97 -7.95 -5.64
CA ALA A 32 -6.76 -8.99 -5.01
C ALA A 32 -5.94 -9.80 -4.00
N ALA A 33 -4.69 -10.15 -4.32
CA ALA A 33 -3.79 -10.83 -3.40
C ALA A 33 -3.52 -10.02 -2.13
N TYR A 34 -3.33 -8.69 -2.27
CA TYR A 34 -3.16 -7.80 -1.12
C TYR A 34 -4.39 -7.80 -0.19
N TYR A 35 -5.59 -7.73 -0.75
CA TYR A 35 -6.82 -7.81 0.04
C TYR A 35 -7.03 -9.19 0.67
N MET A 36 -6.65 -10.26 -0.03
CA MET A 36 -6.69 -11.62 0.50
C MET A 36 -5.80 -11.79 1.71
N GLN A 37 -4.60 -11.22 1.72
CA GLN A 37 -3.74 -11.26 2.90
C GLN A 37 -4.43 -10.62 4.11
N LYS A 38 -5.08 -9.46 3.94
CA LYS A 38 -5.85 -8.80 5.01
C LYS A 38 -7.04 -9.64 5.49
N ILE A 39 -7.78 -10.26 4.57
CA ILE A 39 -8.89 -11.17 4.90
C ILE A 39 -8.37 -12.33 5.75
N LEU A 40 -7.27 -12.97 5.34
CA LEU A 40 -6.66 -14.09 6.05
C LEU A 40 -6.05 -13.69 7.40
N SER A 41 -5.64 -12.44 7.57
CA SER A 41 -5.21 -11.89 8.86
C SER A 41 -6.37 -11.40 9.74
N SER A 42 -7.58 -11.25 9.21
CA SER A 42 -8.74 -10.74 9.96
C SER A 42 -9.30 -11.77 10.97
N GLY A 43 -10.05 -11.32 11.97
CA GLY A 43 -10.74 -12.21 12.91
C GLY A 43 -12.01 -12.87 12.36
N ASP A 44 -12.40 -12.56 11.11
CA ASP A 44 -13.67 -12.97 10.54
C ASP A 44 -13.55 -14.35 9.87
N THR A 45 -13.94 -15.39 10.61
CA THR A 45 -13.88 -16.78 10.14
C THR A 45 -14.74 -17.03 8.91
N TYR A 46 -15.92 -16.39 8.81
CA TYR A 46 -16.82 -16.58 7.66
C TYR A 46 -16.19 -16.05 6.38
N ILE A 47 -15.63 -14.84 6.46
CA ILE A 47 -14.98 -14.19 5.31
C ILE A 47 -13.66 -14.87 4.96
N LYS A 48 -12.92 -15.37 5.95
CA LYS A 48 -11.74 -16.22 5.73
C LYS A 48 -12.07 -17.47 4.92
N GLU A 49 -13.14 -18.17 5.27
CA GLU A 49 -13.57 -19.35 4.50
C GLU A 49 -13.98 -18.97 3.07
N GLY A 50 -14.66 -17.84 2.88
CA GLY A 50 -14.94 -17.28 1.55
C GLY A 50 -13.67 -17.00 0.74
N GLY A 51 -12.68 -16.34 1.36
CA GLY A 51 -11.38 -16.06 0.74
C GLY A 51 -10.61 -17.32 0.36
N LYS A 52 -10.59 -18.34 1.23
CA LYS A 52 -9.97 -19.65 0.93
C LYS A 52 -10.64 -20.35 -0.25
N LYS A 53 -11.98 -20.31 -0.34
CA LYS A 53 -12.71 -20.85 -1.48
C LYS A 53 -12.29 -20.16 -2.78
N LEU A 54 -12.18 -18.82 -2.77
CA LEU A 54 -11.74 -18.08 -3.95
C LEU A 54 -10.31 -18.44 -4.38
N LEU A 55 -9.39 -18.63 -3.41
CA LEU A 55 -8.02 -19.07 -3.69
C LEU A 55 -7.97 -20.48 -4.31
N ASN A 56 -8.83 -21.39 -3.84
CA ASN A 56 -8.94 -22.73 -4.41
C ASN A 56 -9.52 -22.71 -5.84
N SER A 57 -10.42 -21.76 -6.12
CA SER A 57 -11.01 -21.59 -7.46
C SER A 57 -10.11 -20.83 -8.44
N SER A 58 -9.12 -20.07 -7.95
CA SER A 58 -8.22 -19.27 -8.80
C SER A 58 -6.74 -19.55 -8.46
N PRO A 59 -6.10 -20.50 -9.15
CA PRO A 59 -4.69 -20.82 -8.91
C PRO A 59 -3.77 -19.62 -9.21
N ALA A 60 -4.09 -18.78 -10.19
CA ALA A 60 -3.34 -17.57 -10.51
C ALA A 60 -3.33 -16.56 -9.35
N LEU A 61 -4.47 -16.38 -8.66
CA LEU A 61 -4.54 -15.55 -7.46
C LEU A 61 -3.72 -16.16 -6.32
N ALA A 62 -3.82 -17.48 -6.13
CA ALA A 62 -3.10 -18.18 -5.08
C ALA A 62 -1.58 -18.16 -5.29
N GLU A 63 -1.12 -18.17 -6.54
CA GLU A 63 0.29 -17.97 -6.89
C GLU A 63 0.74 -16.55 -6.55
N LYS A 64 -0.02 -15.53 -6.95
CA LYS A 64 0.29 -14.12 -6.63
C LYS A 64 0.32 -13.85 -5.14
N LEU A 65 -0.61 -14.43 -4.36
CA LEU A 65 -0.59 -14.32 -2.90
C LEU A 65 0.68 -14.92 -2.28
N ARG A 66 1.13 -16.09 -2.76
CA ARG A 66 2.39 -16.72 -2.31
C ARG A 66 3.63 -15.92 -2.74
N ALA A 67 3.59 -15.31 -3.93
CA ALA A 67 4.68 -14.46 -4.41
C ALA A 67 4.82 -13.18 -3.58
N GLN A 68 3.70 -12.60 -3.11
CA GLN A 68 3.71 -11.41 -2.25
C GLN A 68 4.30 -11.67 -0.85
N ASP A 69 4.14 -12.88 -0.29
CA ASP A 69 4.75 -13.21 1.00
C ASP A 69 6.30 -13.16 0.94
N LYS A 70 6.86 -13.53 -0.22
CA LYS A 70 8.31 -13.48 -0.46
C LYS A 70 8.86 -12.07 -0.69
N THR A 71 8.05 -11.11 -1.17
CA THR A 71 8.55 -9.75 -1.47
C THR A 71 8.67 -8.86 -0.23
N VAL A 72 7.92 -9.13 0.84
CA VAL A 72 8.02 -8.38 2.11
C VAL A 72 9.40 -8.56 2.76
N TYR A 73 10.07 -9.70 2.54
CA TYR A 73 11.42 -9.94 3.05
C TYR A 73 12.53 -9.15 2.34
N ASN A 74 12.24 -8.43 1.24
CA ASN A 74 13.24 -7.64 0.51
C ASN A 74 13.04 -6.10 0.58
N LEU A 75 12.00 -5.61 1.28
CA LEU A 75 11.75 -4.17 1.43
C LEU A 75 12.55 -3.49 2.56
N LYS A 76 13.39 -4.24 3.28
CA LYS A 76 14.35 -3.67 4.27
C LYS A 76 15.70 -3.26 3.65
N ILE A 77 15.89 -3.40 2.35
CA ILE A 77 17.10 -2.90 1.68
C ILE A 77 16.81 -1.52 1.06
N ARG A 78 17.12 -0.50 1.88
CA ARG A 78 17.54 0.86 1.50
C ARG A 78 16.54 1.77 0.78
N PHE A 79 15.77 2.52 1.58
CA PHE A 79 15.31 3.87 1.23
C PHE A 79 15.67 4.88 2.35
N PHE A 80 16.85 4.72 2.94
CA PHE A 80 17.49 5.82 3.69
C PHE A 80 18.10 6.79 2.69
N GLY A 81 17.48 7.98 2.56
CA GLY A 81 17.96 9.14 1.81
C GLY A 81 16.76 9.88 1.21
N GLN A 82 16.24 10.97 1.77
CA GLN A 82 16.92 12.12 2.36
C GLN A 82 16.14 12.68 3.57
N PRO A 83 16.82 13.18 4.62
CA PRO A 83 16.22 14.12 5.55
C PRO A 83 15.94 15.46 4.86
N GLU A 84 14.71 15.91 5.07
CA GLU A 84 14.14 17.22 4.82
C GLU A 84 15.16 18.37 5.03
N GLN A 85 15.50 19.10 3.97
CA GLN A 85 16.19 20.39 4.07
C GLN A 85 15.21 21.42 4.65
N ARG A 86 15.09 21.42 5.97
CA ARG A 86 14.49 22.51 6.74
C ARG A 86 15.55 23.61 6.90
N THR A 87 15.77 24.38 5.84
CA THR A 87 16.55 25.63 5.89
C THR A 87 15.55 26.74 6.22
N GLU A 88 15.40 27.01 7.51
CA GLU A 88 16.04 28.16 8.17
C GLU A 88 15.23 29.44 7.94
N ASN A 89 14.56 29.86 9.00
CA ASN A 89 13.96 31.18 9.15
C ASN A 89 14.92 32.25 8.63
N ALA A 90 14.58 32.91 7.54
CA ALA A 90 15.31 34.08 7.07
C ALA A 90 14.99 35.29 7.98
N PRO A 91 15.96 35.90 8.68
CA PRO A 91 15.84 37.28 9.11
C PRO A 91 16.22 38.19 7.94
N LEU A 92 15.36 39.16 7.65
CA LEU A 92 15.57 40.20 6.62
C LEU A 92 16.93 40.91 6.84
N PRO A 93 17.78 41.09 5.80
CA PRO A 93 18.97 41.91 5.95
C PRO A 93 18.59 43.39 5.98
N ILE A 94 18.68 43.99 7.17
CA ILE A 94 18.67 45.43 7.38
C ILE A 94 19.98 45.96 6.78
N ARG A 95 19.91 46.65 5.62
CA ARG A 95 21.08 47.28 5.00
C ARG A 95 21.56 48.43 5.88
N ALA A 96 22.60 48.18 6.66
CA ALA A 96 23.46 49.23 7.19
C ALA A 96 24.35 49.72 6.04
N THR A 97 24.14 50.96 5.59
CA THR A 97 25.13 51.68 4.77
C THR A 97 25.65 52.82 5.63
N ALA A 98 26.75 52.54 6.33
CA ALA A 98 27.56 53.56 6.97
C ALA A 98 28.63 54.02 5.96
N LEU A 99 28.70 55.34 5.80
CA LEU A 99 29.92 56.16 5.68
C LEU A 99 30.96 55.80 4.61
N GLY A 100 31.14 56.75 3.68
CA GLY A 100 32.45 57.41 3.55
C GLY A 100 33.15 57.34 2.19
N ASN A 101 33.84 58.45 1.90
CA ASN A 101 34.79 58.76 0.81
C ASN A 101 34.21 59.30 -0.50
N SER A 102 34.70 60.40 -1.07
CA SER A 102 35.72 61.40 -0.67
C SER A 102 35.45 62.68 -1.45
#